data_AF-A0A4R5NIY0-F1
#
_entry.id   AF-A0A4R5NIY0-F1
#
_cell.length_a   1.000
_cell.length_b   1.000
_cell.length_c   1.000
_cell.angle_alpha   90.00
_cell.angle_beta   90.00
_cell.angle_gamma   90.00
#
_symmetry.space_group_name_H-M   'P 1'
#
loop_
_entity.id
_entity.type
_entity.pdbx_description
1 polymer ?
#
loop_
_entity_poly.entity_id
_entity_poly.type
_entity_poly.pdbx_seq_one_letter_code
_entity_poly.pdbx_strand_id
1 'polypeptide(L)'
;MKKLALGMTLLASATLMTACGGNSTKDSTSSKTKTEQTKKVATSTNKKIASELSKEINKDGKVATVKVEPEVVDDQSKKDKDGNMIAHQDIIAKITDKDVIDKLKDDEQSDDQLFTEGIKEIADKFHSELKGNDTISIDYDIDTDQANTVALVNKNGRIVK
;
A
#
# COMPACT_ATOMS: atom_id res chain seq x y z
N MET A 1 17.33 12.06 51.30
CA MET A 1 17.20 13.54 51.36
C MET A 1 18.36 14.18 50.60
N LYS A 2 18.06 15.27 49.86
CA LYS A 2 18.94 16.14 49.04
C LYS A 2 19.19 15.64 47.61
N LYS A 3 19.10 16.41 46.50
CA LYS A 3 18.57 17.74 46.08
C LYS A 3 18.75 17.74 44.53
N LEU A 4 17.69 17.96 43.75
CA LEU A 4 17.47 19.06 42.78
C LEU A 4 18.62 19.48 41.82
N ALA A 5 18.37 19.39 40.51
CA ALA A 5 18.65 20.41 39.45
C ALA A 5 18.10 19.84 38.12
N LEU A 6 16.97 20.28 37.54
CA LEU A 6 16.68 21.53 36.81
C LEU A 6 17.67 21.85 35.67
N GLY A 7 17.18 21.76 34.42
CA GLY A 7 17.90 22.19 33.22
C GLY A 7 16.97 22.28 32.01
N MET A 8 16.13 23.32 31.98
CA MET A 8 15.41 23.76 30.79
C MET A 8 16.39 24.36 29.77
N THR A 9 16.18 24.11 28.48
CA THR A 9 16.67 25.01 27.44
C THR A 9 15.64 25.08 26.31
N LEU A 10 14.88 26.16 26.34
CA LEU A 10 14.11 26.70 25.23
C LEU A 10 15.06 27.47 24.32
N LEU A 11 15.04 27.21 23.02
CA LEU A 11 15.54 28.16 22.03
C LEU A 11 14.49 28.33 20.93
N ALA A 12 13.79 29.46 20.99
CA ALA A 12 12.89 29.93 19.94
C ALA A 12 13.71 30.64 18.86
N SER A 13 13.32 30.48 17.59
CA SER A 13 13.81 31.31 16.48
C SER A 13 12.65 31.63 15.56
N ALA A 14 12.03 32.78 15.81
CA ALA A 14 11.15 33.45 14.86
C ALA A 14 11.97 34.45 14.07
N THR A 15 11.85 34.45 12.74
CA THR A 15 12.25 35.58 11.91
C THR A 15 11.11 35.92 10.94
N LEU A 16 10.91 37.23 10.84
CA LEU A 16 9.75 37.96 10.36
C LEU A 16 9.72 38.11 8.84
N MET A 17 8.51 38.44 8.38
CA MET A 17 8.12 38.79 7.01
C MET A 17 8.95 39.93 6.39
N THR A 18 9.10 39.89 5.07
CA THR A 18 9.28 41.08 4.23
C THR A 18 8.17 41.12 3.19
N ALA A 19 7.46 42.24 3.16
CA ALA A 19 6.44 42.61 2.18
C ALA A 19 6.94 43.78 1.32
N CYS A 20 6.18 44.06 0.24
CA CYS A 20 6.35 45.07 -0.83
C CYS A 20 7.27 44.63 -1.99
N GLY A 21 6.88 44.70 -3.26
CA GLY A 21 5.67 45.19 -3.92
C GLY A 21 5.97 45.50 -5.40
N GLY A 22 4.97 45.42 -6.29
CA GLY A 22 4.85 46.31 -7.45
C GLY A 22 5.33 45.86 -8.84
N ASN A 23 4.37 45.40 -9.65
CA ASN A 23 4.11 45.71 -11.08
C ASN A 23 5.09 45.36 -12.24
N SER A 24 4.59 44.45 -13.09
CA SER A 24 4.52 44.47 -14.57
C SER A 24 5.82 44.52 -15.39
N THR A 25 6.09 43.48 -16.21
CA THR A 25 6.18 43.55 -17.69
C THR A 25 6.21 42.12 -18.28
N LYS A 26 5.52 41.94 -19.41
CA LYS A 26 5.44 40.74 -20.27
C LYS A 26 6.79 40.08 -20.54
N ASP A 27 6.83 38.75 -20.42
CA ASP A 27 7.32 37.91 -21.52
C ASP A 27 6.84 36.46 -21.32
N SER A 28 5.94 36.01 -22.20
CA SER A 28 5.42 34.65 -22.21
C SER A 28 6.32 33.76 -23.07
N THR A 29 7.47 33.37 -22.54
CA THR A 29 8.17 32.17 -23.00
C THR A 29 7.89 31.07 -22.00
N SER A 30 6.80 30.33 -22.23
CA SER A 30 6.50 29.12 -21.44
C SER A 30 7.49 28.03 -21.86
N SER A 31 8.66 28.09 -21.23
CA SER A 31 9.54 26.94 -21.10
C SER A 31 8.70 25.79 -20.55
N LYS A 32 8.66 24.68 -21.30
CA LYS A 32 8.20 23.39 -20.82
C LYS A 32 9.03 23.01 -19.60
N THR A 33 8.59 23.44 -18.42
CA THR A 33 9.09 22.89 -17.17
C THR A 33 8.63 21.45 -17.15
N LYS A 34 9.57 20.53 -17.40
CA LYS A 34 9.44 19.11 -17.07
C LYS A 34 8.87 19.07 -15.66
N THR A 35 7.59 18.72 -15.54
CA THR A 35 6.97 18.43 -14.27
C THR A 35 7.81 17.35 -13.62
N GLU A 36 8.38 17.69 -12.46
CA GLU A 36 9.04 16.78 -11.55
C GLU A 36 8.23 15.49 -11.48
N GLN A 37 8.89 14.33 -11.54
CA GLN A 37 8.27 13.06 -11.22
C GLN A 37 7.77 13.15 -9.77
N THR A 38 6.52 13.57 -9.59
CA THR A 38 5.80 13.44 -8.34
C THR A 38 5.80 11.95 -8.03
N LYS A 39 6.61 11.53 -7.03
CA LYS A 39 6.52 10.18 -6.47
C LYS A 39 5.03 9.94 -6.19
N LYS A 40 4.38 9.08 -6.97
CA LYS A 40 2.95 8.84 -6.76
C LYS A 40 2.80 8.22 -5.38
N VAL A 41 1.89 8.81 -4.59
CA VAL A 41 1.64 8.43 -3.22
C VAL A 41 0.39 7.55 -3.19
N ALA A 42 0.42 6.49 -2.39
CA ALA A 42 -0.76 5.66 -2.14
C ALA A 42 -1.95 6.52 -1.68
N THR A 43 -3.15 6.20 -2.18
CA THR A 43 -4.37 6.92 -1.79
C THR A 43 -4.64 6.78 -0.29
N SER A 44 -5.38 7.72 0.30
CA SER A 44 -5.81 7.61 1.70
C SER A 44 -6.67 6.37 1.94
N THR A 45 -7.53 6.02 0.98
CA THR A 45 -8.34 4.80 0.99
C THR A 45 -7.45 3.56 1.06
N ASN A 46 -6.47 3.42 0.16
CA ASN A 46 -5.64 2.22 0.13
C ASN A 46 -4.69 2.13 1.34
N LYS A 47 -4.25 3.27 1.89
CA LYS A 47 -3.53 3.29 3.18
C LYS A 47 -4.39 2.80 4.34
N LYS A 48 -5.67 3.18 4.39
CA LYS A 48 -6.62 2.70 5.41
C LYS A 48 -6.85 1.20 5.27
N ILE A 49 -7.16 0.74 4.06
CA ILE A 49 -7.35 -0.69 3.76
C ILE A 49 -6.09 -1.47 4.16
N ALA A 50 -4.90 -1.03 3.75
CA ALA A 50 -3.64 -1.69 4.12
C ALA A 50 -3.45 -1.78 5.65
N SER A 51 -3.81 -0.72 6.39
CA SER A 51 -3.74 -0.73 7.85
C SER A 51 -4.75 -1.68 8.49
N GLU A 52 -5.96 -1.81 7.94
CA GLU A 52 -7.01 -2.70 8.47
C GLU A 52 -6.72 -4.16 8.10
N LEU A 53 -6.31 -4.42 6.85
CA LEU A 53 -5.80 -5.70 6.38
C LEU A 53 -4.64 -6.19 7.27
N SER A 54 -3.68 -5.30 7.55
CA SER A 54 -2.55 -5.61 8.43
C SER A 54 -2.98 -5.97 9.86
N LYS A 55 -4.10 -5.45 10.36
CA LYS A 55 -4.62 -5.82 11.69
C LYS A 55 -5.31 -7.17 11.65
N GLU A 56 -6.12 -7.39 10.62
CA GLU A 56 -6.91 -8.62 10.49
C GLU A 56 -6.02 -9.84 10.26
N ILE A 57 -5.07 -9.75 9.33
CA ILE A 57 -4.16 -10.86 9.01
C ILE A 57 -3.17 -11.17 10.15
N ASN A 58 -2.88 -10.16 10.99
CA ASN A 58 -1.98 -10.29 12.13
C ASN A 58 -2.69 -10.32 13.49
N LYS A 59 -4.00 -10.60 13.51
CA LYS A 59 -4.81 -10.52 14.74
C LYS A 59 -4.33 -11.49 15.83
N ASP A 60 -3.82 -12.65 15.42
CA ASP A 60 -3.38 -13.74 16.30
C ASP A 60 -1.85 -13.86 16.39
N GLY A 61 -1.11 -12.96 15.73
CA GLY A 61 0.35 -13.01 15.67
C GLY A 61 0.90 -12.24 14.48
N LYS A 62 2.22 -12.01 14.44
CA LYS A 62 2.87 -11.36 13.27
C LYS A 62 3.06 -12.38 12.14
N VAL A 63 2.05 -12.51 11.30
CA VAL A 63 1.98 -13.45 10.18
C VAL A 63 2.48 -12.83 8.87
N ALA A 64 2.10 -11.58 8.59
CA ALA A 64 2.36 -10.93 7.31
C ALA A 64 2.79 -9.47 7.44
N THR A 65 3.54 -9.01 6.43
CA THR A 65 3.85 -7.59 6.20
C THR A 65 2.91 -7.04 5.14
N VAL A 66 2.39 -5.82 5.33
CA VAL A 66 1.46 -5.19 4.39
C VAL A 66 2.04 -3.87 3.88
N LYS A 67 2.02 -3.66 2.56
CA LYS A 67 2.46 -2.43 1.90
C LYS A 67 1.49 -2.02 0.79
N VAL A 68 1.59 -0.76 0.35
CA VAL A 68 0.86 -0.27 -0.82
C VAL A 68 1.87 0.14 -1.88
N GLU A 69 1.74 -0.43 -3.07
CA GLU A 69 2.52 -0.07 -4.25
C GLU A 69 1.67 0.85 -5.15
N PRO A 70 2.05 2.13 -5.32
CA PRO A 70 1.18 3.12 -5.95
C PRO A 70 1.26 3.16 -7.48
N GLU A 71 2.16 2.39 -8.10
CA GLU A 71 2.43 2.41 -9.55
C GLU A 71 2.66 0.99 -10.10
N VAL A 72 1.65 0.12 -10.00
CA VAL A 72 1.71 -1.23 -10.53
C VAL A 72 1.16 -1.26 -11.96
N VAL A 73 1.88 -1.91 -12.87
CA VAL A 73 1.48 -2.13 -14.27
C VAL A 73 1.55 -3.63 -14.58
N ASP A 74 0.38 -4.23 -14.74
CA ASP A 74 0.17 -5.67 -14.88
C ASP A 74 -1.17 -5.97 -15.61
N ASP A 75 -1.63 -7.22 -15.57
CA ASP A 75 -2.88 -7.65 -16.21
C ASP A 75 -4.15 -7.03 -15.62
N GLN A 76 -4.09 -6.43 -14.43
CA GLN A 76 -5.22 -5.72 -13.80
C GLN A 76 -5.28 -4.26 -14.24
N SER A 77 -4.20 -3.75 -14.86
CA SER A 77 -4.11 -2.38 -15.29
C SER A 77 -5.02 -2.12 -16.51
N LYS A 78 -5.73 -0.99 -16.49
CA LYS A 78 -6.61 -0.60 -17.60
C LYS A 78 -5.79 -0.05 -18.77
N LYS A 79 -6.22 -0.32 -20.00
CA LYS A 79 -5.70 0.35 -21.19
C LYS A 79 -6.36 1.71 -21.44
N ASP A 80 -5.55 2.70 -21.81
CA ASP A 80 -6.04 3.96 -22.37
C ASP A 80 -6.53 3.79 -23.83
N LYS A 81 -6.95 4.90 -24.45
CA LYS A 81 -7.46 4.88 -25.84
C LYS A 81 -6.36 4.55 -26.87
N ASP A 82 -5.10 4.75 -26.51
CA ASP A 82 -3.93 4.55 -27.35
C ASP A 82 -3.31 3.15 -27.12
N GLY A 83 -3.90 2.35 -26.22
CA GLY A 83 -3.48 0.99 -25.90
C GLY A 83 -2.42 0.88 -24.81
N ASN A 84 -2.03 1.99 -24.17
CA ASN A 84 -1.04 1.97 -23.09
C ASN A 84 -1.68 1.53 -21.78
N MET A 85 -0.93 0.80 -20.97
CA MET A 85 -1.36 0.37 -19.64
C MET A 85 -1.26 1.54 -18.66
N ILE A 86 -2.36 1.84 -17.98
CA ILE A 86 -2.45 2.85 -16.93
C ILE A 86 -2.17 2.17 -15.60
N ALA A 87 -1.13 2.62 -14.91
CA ALA A 87 -0.78 2.09 -13.60
C ALA A 87 -1.93 2.22 -12.58
N HIS A 88 -2.07 1.21 -11.73
CA HIS A 88 -3.02 1.15 -10.62
C HIS A 88 -2.26 1.01 -9.29
N GLN A 89 -2.97 0.92 -8.17
CA GLN A 89 -2.36 0.64 -6.87
C GLN A 89 -2.64 -0.79 -6.41
N ASP A 90 -1.62 -1.45 -5.88
CA ASP A 90 -1.76 -2.76 -5.26
C ASP A 90 -1.48 -2.72 -3.76
N ILE A 91 -2.31 -3.38 -2.97
CA ILE A 91 -2.13 -3.56 -1.53
C ILE A 91 -1.63 -4.99 -1.32
N ILE A 92 -0.34 -5.12 -1.05
CA ILE A 92 0.34 -6.41 -0.98
C ILE A 92 0.50 -6.82 0.48
N ALA A 93 -0.12 -7.92 0.86
CA ALA A 93 0.11 -8.61 2.13
C ALA A 93 0.99 -9.84 1.90
N LYS A 94 2.27 -9.73 2.28
CA LYS A 94 3.25 -10.80 2.15
C LYS A 94 3.35 -11.58 3.46
N ILE A 95 2.90 -12.83 3.44
CA ILE A 95 3.00 -13.77 4.54
C ILE A 95 4.47 -14.16 4.72
N THR A 96 4.96 -14.03 5.95
CA THR A 96 6.36 -14.27 6.32
C THR A 96 6.52 -15.34 7.40
N ASP A 97 5.42 -15.70 8.07
CA ASP A 97 5.43 -16.75 9.10
C ASP A 97 5.50 -18.14 8.45
N LYS A 98 6.46 -18.95 8.87
CA LYS A 98 6.73 -20.24 8.23
C LYS A 98 5.62 -21.25 8.47
N ASP A 99 5.06 -21.30 9.67
CA ASP A 99 4.03 -22.27 10.02
C ASP A 99 2.75 -22.00 9.22
N VAL A 100 2.44 -20.72 8.97
CA VAL A 100 1.35 -20.31 8.08
C VAL A 100 1.63 -20.68 6.63
N ILE A 101 2.86 -20.44 6.14
CA ILE A 101 3.26 -20.78 4.77
C ILE A 101 3.16 -22.29 4.53
N ASP A 102 3.59 -23.11 5.49
CA ASP A 102 3.57 -24.57 5.35
C ASP A 102 2.12 -25.09 5.24
N LYS A 103 1.19 -24.55 6.05
CA LYS A 103 -0.25 -24.85 5.91
C LYS A 103 -0.83 -24.44 4.57
N LEU A 104 -0.38 -23.29 4.03
CA LEU A 104 -0.82 -22.80 2.72
C LEU A 104 -0.25 -23.62 1.54
N LYS A 105 0.80 -24.41 1.77
CA LYS A 105 1.37 -25.33 0.77
C LYS A 105 0.67 -26.68 0.78
N ASP A 106 0.29 -27.18 1.96
CA ASP A 106 -0.33 -28.49 2.17
C ASP A 106 -1.89 -28.44 2.10
N ASP A 107 -2.46 -27.67 1.16
CA ASP A 107 -3.91 -27.46 0.95
C ASP A 107 -4.71 -28.73 0.53
N GLU A 108 -4.11 -29.91 0.66
CA GLU A 108 -4.74 -31.21 0.41
C GLU A 108 -5.55 -31.72 1.63
N GLN A 109 -5.27 -31.22 2.83
CA GLN A 109 -6.05 -31.57 4.03
C GLN A 109 -7.24 -30.63 4.23
N SER A 110 -8.39 -31.16 4.69
CA SER A 110 -9.63 -30.38 4.84
C SER A 110 -9.51 -29.20 5.80
N ASP A 111 -8.70 -29.35 6.85
CA ASP A 111 -8.50 -28.30 7.86
C ASP A 111 -7.63 -27.17 7.33
N ASP A 112 -6.66 -27.50 6.45
CA ASP A 112 -5.81 -26.53 5.78
C ASP A 112 -6.57 -25.78 4.68
N GLN A 113 -7.55 -26.42 4.03
CA GLN A 113 -8.49 -25.75 3.11
C GLN A 113 -9.32 -24.68 3.79
N LEU A 114 -9.86 -24.99 4.98
CA LEU A 114 -10.60 -24.00 5.76
C LEU A 114 -9.70 -22.85 6.22
N PHE A 115 -8.45 -23.15 6.56
CA PHE A 115 -7.47 -22.13 6.90
C PHE A 115 -7.14 -21.22 5.72
N THR A 116 -6.86 -21.81 4.55
CA THR A 116 -6.58 -21.09 3.30
C THR A 116 -7.76 -20.21 2.89
N GLU A 117 -8.99 -20.73 2.94
CA GLU A 117 -10.18 -19.94 2.64
C GLU A 117 -10.37 -18.79 3.63
N GLY A 118 -10.10 -19.02 4.92
CA GLY A 118 -10.11 -17.95 5.93
C GLY A 118 -9.15 -16.81 5.61
N ILE A 119 -7.97 -17.10 5.05
CA ILE A 119 -7.03 -16.06 4.57
C ILE A 119 -7.61 -15.33 3.35
N LYS A 120 -8.20 -16.04 2.40
CA LYS A 120 -8.81 -15.42 1.21
C LYS A 120 -9.99 -14.52 1.58
N GLU A 121 -10.82 -14.92 2.55
CA GLU A 121 -11.90 -14.10 3.10
C GLU A 121 -11.40 -12.79 3.71
N ILE A 122 -10.20 -12.75 4.29
CA ILE A 122 -9.62 -11.51 4.83
C ILE A 122 -9.42 -10.48 3.72
N ALA A 123 -8.94 -10.89 2.54
CA ALA A 123 -8.82 -9.98 1.39
C ALA A 123 -10.20 -9.54 0.88
N ASP A 124 -11.15 -10.48 0.78
CA ASP A 124 -12.49 -10.21 0.27
C ASP A 124 -13.23 -9.15 1.10
N LYS A 125 -13.05 -9.11 2.43
CA LYS A 125 -13.70 -8.11 3.31
C LYS A 125 -13.53 -6.67 2.81
N PHE A 126 -12.42 -6.37 2.16
CA PHE A 126 -12.08 -5.01 1.71
C PHE A 126 -12.32 -4.77 0.22
N HIS A 127 -12.75 -5.79 -0.54
CA HIS A 127 -12.85 -5.71 -2.00
C HIS A 127 -13.74 -4.52 -2.43
N SER A 128 -14.89 -4.34 -1.78
CA SER A 128 -15.86 -3.30 -2.15
C SER A 128 -15.38 -1.86 -1.90
N GLU A 129 -14.34 -1.68 -1.06
CA GLU A 129 -13.75 -0.38 -0.77
C GLU A 129 -12.76 0.07 -1.85
N LEU A 130 -12.20 -0.87 -2.62
CA LEU A 130 -11.26 -0.60 -3.71
C LEU A 130 -11.87 0.29 -4.80
N LYS A 131 -11.00 0.99 -5.53
CA LYS A 131 -11.39 1.96 -6.55
C LYS A 131 -10.73 1.61 -7.88
N GLY A 132 -11.45 1.86 -8.97
CA GLY A 132 -10.93 1.59 -10.31
C GLY A 132 -10.52 0.13 -10.49
N ASN A 133 -9.23 -0.08 -10.78
CA ASN A 133 -8.62 -1.40 -10.91
C ASN A 133 -7.57 -1.65 -9.82
N ASP A 134 -7.65 -0.92 -8.70
CA ASP A 134 -6.80 -1.19 -7.55
C ASP A 134 -7.09 -2.60 -7.00
N THR A 135 -6.07 -3.25 -6.47
CA THR A 135 -6.12 -4.64 -6.02
C THR A 135 -5.63 -4.80 -4.58
N ILE A 136 -5.96 -5.96 -4.02
CA ILE A 136 -5.29 -6.51 -2.85
C ILE A 136 -4.78 -7.90 -3.24
N SER A 137 -3.50 -8.13 -2.95
CA SER A 137 -2.83 -9.42 -3.10
C SER A 137 -2.40 -9.95 -1.74
N ILE A 138 -2.61 -11.24 -1.51
CA ILE A 138 -2.01 -11.98 -0.39
C ILE A 138 -1.07 -13.02 -0.97
N ASP A 139 0.22 -12.85 -0.70
CA ASP A 139 1.28 -13.64 -1.30
C ASP A 139 2.17 -14.30 -0.24
N TYR A 140 2.86 -15.37 -0.62
CA TYR A 140 4.01 -15.90 0.12
C TYR A 140 5.14 -16.27 -0.83
N ASP A 141 6.39 -16.20 -0.37
CA ASP A 141 7.54 -16.64 -1.16
C ASP A 141 7.62 -18.17 -1.19
N ILE A 142 7.74 -18.73 -2.40
CA ILE A 142 8.11 -20.14 -2.60
C ILE A 142 9.63 -20.27 -2.44
N ASP A 143 10.38 -19.36 -3.09
CA ASP A 143 11.83 -19.22 -3.01
C ASP A 143 12.24 -17.74 -3.15
N THR A 144 13.51 -17.45 -3.44
CA THR A 144 14.02 -16.07 -3.54
C THR A 144 13.44 -15.25 -4.68
N ASP A 145 12.97 -15.91 -5.75
CA ASP A 145 12.56 -15.26 -6.99
C ASP A 145 11.11 -15.59 -7.37
N GLN A 146 10.47 -16.49 -6.63
CA GLN A 146 9.10 -16.93 -6.87
C GLN A 146 8.22 -16.68 -5.65
N ALA A 147 7.06 -16.07 -5.90
CA ALA A 147 5.98 -15.96 -4.93
C ALA A 147 4.75 -16.68 -5.46
N ASN A 148 3.94 -17.21 -4.54
CA ASN A 148 2.62 -17.72 -4.83
C ASN A 148 1.57 -16.74 -4.29
N THR A 149 0.51 -16.54 -5.06
CA THR A 149 -0.61 -15.68 -4.66
C THR A 149 -1.75 -16.55 -4.15
N VAL A 150 -2.06 -16.40 -2.87
CA VAL A 150 -3.17 -17.10 -2.20
C VAL A 150 -4.50 -16.43 -2.55
N ALA A 151 -4.51 -15.10 -2.58
CA ALA A 151 -5.70 -14.32 -2.90
C ALA A 151 -5.30 -13.11 -3.75
N LEU A 152 -6.06 -12.89 -4.82
CA LEU A 152 -6.02 -11.65 -5.58
C LEU A 152 -7.46 -11.16 -5.71
N VAL A 153 -7.73 -9.95 -5.23
CA VAL A 153 -9.08 -9.37 -5.26
C VAL A 153 -9.03 -7.97 -5.87
N ASN A 154 -10.10 -7.61 -6.58
CA ASN A 154 -10.35 -6.24 -7.02
C ASN A 154 -11.75 -5.81 -6.56
N LYS A 155 -12.19 -4.62 -6.97
CA LYS A 155 -13.52 -4.11 -6.56
C LYS A 155 -14.70 -5.04 -6.85
N ASN A 156 -14.59 -5.91 -7.85
CA ASN A 156 -15.64 -6.83 -8.29
C ASN A 156 -15.57 -8.20 -7.57
N GLY A 157 -14.63 -8.38 -6.64
CA GLY A 157 -14.44 -9.60 -5.87
C GLY A 157 -13.15 -10.34 -6.26
N ARG A 158 -13.12 -11.63 -5.93
CA ARG A 158 -11.95 -12.49 -6.05
C ARG A 158 -11.63 -12.88 -7.50
N ILE A 159 -10.37 -12.68 -7.88
CA ILE A 159 -9.79 -13.03 -9.18
C ILE A 159 -9.10 -14.40 -9.10
N VAL A 160 -8.21 -14.59 -8.11
CA VAL A 160 -7.52 -15.87 -7.84
C VAL A 160 -8.23 -16.58 -6.70
N LYS A 161 -8.72 -17.81 -6.96
CA LYS A 161 -9.59 -18.58 -6.06
C LYS A 161 -8.86 -19.62 -5.25
#